data_AF-A0AAE6JVT6-F1
#
_entry.id   AF-A0AAE6JVT6-F1
#
_cell.length_a   1.000
_cell.length_b   1.000
_cell.length_c   1.000
_cell.angle_alpha   90.00
_cell.angle_beta   90.00
_cell.angle_gamma   90.00
#
_symmetry.space_group_name_H-M   'P 1'
#
loop_
_entity.id
_entity.type
_entity.pdbx_description
1 polymer ?
#
loop_
_entity_poly.entity_id
_entity_poly.type
_entity_poly.pdbx_seq_one_letter_code
_entity_poly.pdbx_strand_id
1 'polypeptide(L)'
;MQTYNIAVLAGDGIGPEIMAQAIKVLEATQQKFGFKLNFNHFNIGGAAIDAQGKALPENTLKGCEEADAILFGSVGGPKWTHLPPDEQPERGSLLPLRKHFKLFCNLRPAALYQGLEKFCPLRADIAAKGFDMVVVRELTGGIYFGQPKGREGEGAQTKAFDTEVYYKYEIERIARVAFESAMKRRKHVTSIDKANVLQSSILWRETVNEVATEFPEVTLEHMYIDNATMQLIKAPESFDILLCSNIFGDIISDEAAMITGSMGMLPSASLNEDGFGLYEPAGGSAPDIAGKNIANPIAQILSAAMMLRYSFNLNEAADAIEQAIQKALADGYRTGDLADNTAPISTSEMGDVIAKNILA
;
A
#
# COMPACT_ATOMS: atom_id res chain seq x y z
N MET A 1 -12.93 10.53 -25.73
CA MET A 1 -11.80 9.95 -24.98
C MET A 1 -11.84 10.53 -23.58
N GLN A 2 -12.09 9.69 -22.57
CA GLN A 2 -12.13 10.18 -21.19
C GLN A 2 -10.73 10.59 -20.75
N THR A 3 -10.63 11.72 -20.06
CA THR A 3 -9.36 12.29 -19.60
C THR A 3 -9.40 12.41 -18.09
N TYR A 4 -8.35 11.93 -17.43
CA TYR A 4 -8.17 12.00 -15.98
C TYR A 4 -6.90 12.76 -15.64
N ASN A 5 -6.92 13.56 -14.57
CA ASN A 5 -5.77 14.30 -14.07
C ASN A 5 -5.12 13.54 -12.92
N ILE A 6 -3.82 13.29 -13.03
CA ILE A 6 -3.06 12.51 -12.04
C ILE A 6 -2.02 13.42 -11.40
N ALA A 7 -2.06 13.58 -10.08
CA ALA A 7 -0.95 14.18 -9.34
C ALA A 7 0.15 13.13 -9.14
N VAL A 8 1.30 13.33 -9.78
CA VAL A 8 2.44 12.42 -9.70
C VAL A 8 3.43 12.95 -8.67
N LEU A 9 3.59 12.20 -7.58
CA LEU A 9 4.41 12.53 -6.43
C LEU A 9 5.53 11.51 -6.27
N ALA A 10 6.55 11.58 -7.13
CA ALA A 10 7.61 10.56 -7.19
C ALA A 10 8.46 10.47 -5.90
N GLY A 11 8.68 11.61 -5.23
CA GLY A 11 9.39 11.69 -3.95
C GLY A 11 10.89 11.36 -4.02
N ASP A 12 11.36 10.56 -3.07
CA ASP A 12 12.76 10.34 -2.72
C ASP A 12 13.25 8.92 -3.07
N GLY A 13 14.57 8.72 -3.04
CA GLY A 13 15.22 7.42 -3.20
C GLY A 13 14.92 6.77 -4.56
N ILE A 14 14.41 5.54 -4.55
CA ILE A 14 14.02 4.82 -5.78
C ILE A 14 12.74 5.35 -6.42
N GLY A 15 11.96 6.18 -5.71
CA GLY A 15 10.66 6.67 -6.14
C GLY A 15 10.63 7.21 -7.57
N PRO A 16 11.53 8.14 -7.96
CA PRO A 16 11.65 8.60 -9.34
C PRO A 16 11.95 7.50 -10.37
N GLU A 17 12.78 6.51 -10.04
CA GLU A 17 13.17 5.43 -10.97
C GLU A 17 11.99 4.51 -11.30
N ILE A 18 11.24 4.10 -10.27
CA ILE A 18 10.08 3.20 -10.42
C ILE A 18 8.85 3.94 -10.97
N MET A 19 8.68 5.22 -10.61
CA MET A 19 7.60 6.07 -11.13
C MET A 19 7.71 6.23 -12.65
N ALA A 20 8.93 6.42 -13.17
CA ALA A 20 9.16 6.51 -14.61
C ALA A 20 8.68 5.24 -15.35
N GLN A 21 8.80 4.05 -14.72
CA GLN A 21 8.33 2.81 -15.33
C GLN A 21 6.81 2.67 -15.25
N ALA A 22 6.19 3.11 -14.16
CA ALA A 22 4.73 3.14 -14.05
C ALA A 22 4.11 4.07 -15.10
N ILE A 23 4.67 5.26 -15.32
CA ILE A 23 4.22 6.18 -16.39
C ILE A 23 4.37 5.51 -17.77
N LYS A 24 5.51 4.89 -18.05
CA LYS A 24 5.74 4.17 -19.31
C LYS A 24 4.69 3.08 -19.58
N VAL A 25 4.35 2.29 -18.56
CA VAL A 25 3.29 1.28 -18.66
C VAL A 25 1.92 1.93 -18.86
N LEU A 26 1.61 2.99 -18.11
CA LEU A 26 0.36 3.74 -18.26
C LEU A 26 0.21 4.38 -19.66
N GLU A 27 1.28 4.83 -20.29
CA GLU A 27 1.28 5.33 -21.67
C GLU A 27 0.93 4.23 -22.67
N ALA A 28 1.54 3.04 -22.53
CA ALA A 28 1.18 1.87 -23.35
C ALA A 28 -0.29 1.46 -23.14
N THR A 29 -0.77 1.51 -21.89
CA THR A 29 -2.16 1.19 -21.56
C THR A 29 -3.14 2.22 -22.13
N GLN A 30 -2.83 3.52 -22.07
CA GLN A 30 -3.62 4.57 -22.73
C GLN A 30 -3.77 4.31 -24.24
N GLN A 31 -2.66 3.95 -24.90
CA GLN A 31 -2.65 3.64 -26.33
C GLN A 31 -3.55 2.44 -26.67
N LYS A 32 -3.53 1.38 -25.86
CA LYS A 32 -4.31 0.16 -26.13
C LYS A 32 -5.80 0.32 -25.84
N PHE A 33 -6.17 1.03 -24.77
CA PHE A 33 -7.55 1.05 -24.26
C PHE A 33 -8.31 2.36 -24.54
N GLY A 34 -7.67 3.40 -25.10
CA GLY A 34 -8.39 4.58 -25.60
C GLY A 34 -8.88 5.56 -24.53
N PHE A 35 -8.08 5.79 -23.48
CA PHE A 35 -8.27 6.85 -22.47
C PHE A 35 -7.04 7.75 -22.40
N LYS A 36 -7.14 8.88 -21.70
CA LYS A 36 -6.05 9.83 -21.50
C LYS A 36 -5.81 10.11 -20.02
N LEU A 37 -4.54 10.15 -19.63
CA LEU A 37 -4.06 10.59 -18.33
C LEU A 37 -3.21 11.83 -18.52
N ASN A 38 -3.52 12.91 -17.81
CA ASN A 38 -2.68 14.09 -17.72
C ASN A 38 -1.83 13.97 -16.45
N PHE A 39 -0.53 13.74 -16.60
CA PHE A 39 0.40 13.64 -15.48
C PHE A 39 0.91 15.03 -15.06
N ASN A 40 0.56 15.45 -13.85
CA ASN A 40 1.03 16.70 -13.24
C ASN A 40 2.02 16.36 -12.13
N HIS A 41 3.30 16.69 -12.33
CA HIS A 41 4.36 16.33 -11.40
C HIS A 41 4.54 17.39 -10.30
N PHE A 42 4.64 16.95 -9.05
CA PHE A 42 4.91 17.83 -7.92
C PHE A 42 5.99 17.25 -6.99
N ASN A 43 6.73 18.13 -6.32
CA ASN A 43 7.72 17.73 -5.32
C ASN A 43 7.02 17.32 -4.02
N ILE A 44 7.54 16.29 -3.37
CA ILE A 44 7.11 15.87 -2.03
C ILE A 44 8.29 15.30 -1.24
N GLY A 45 8.17 15.24 0.08
CA GLY A 45 9.15 14.62 0.96
C GLY A 45 10.48 15.37 0.95
N GLY A 46 11.58 14.62 0.95
CA GLY A 46 12.94 15.15 0.93
C GLY A 46 13.25 16.01 -0.30
N ALA A 47 12.76 15.63 -1.48
CA ALA A 47 12.88 16.41 -2.71
C ALA A 47 12.21 17.79 -2.57
N ALA A 48 11.07 17.85 -1.89
CA ALA A 48 10.41 19.11 -1.58
C ALA A 48 11.13 19.92 -0.48
N ILE A 49 11.69 19.27 0.53
CA ILE A 49 12.53 19.93 1.54
C ILE A 49 13.72 20.60 0.86
N ASP A 50 14.42 19.88 -0.02
CA ASP A 50 15.61 20.38 -0.70
C ASP A 50 15.28 21.56 -1.64
N ALA A 51 14.13 21.51 -2.33
CA ALA A 51 13.74 22.53 -3.31
C ALA A 51 12.99 23.72 -2.71
N GLN A 52 12.17 23.50 -1.66
CA GLN A 52 11.14 24.43 -1.19
C GLN A 52 11.13 24.58 0.34
N GLY A 53 11.98 23.85 1.07
CA GLY A 53 12.12 23.96 2.53
C GLY A 53 11.00 23.31 3.34
N LYS A 54 10.07 22.59 2.71
CA LYS A 54 8.97 21.87 3.38
C LYS A 54 8.71 20.52 2.73
N ALA A 55 8.41 19.50 3.54
CA ALA A 55 8.08 18.16 3.06
C ALA A 55 6.79 18.09 2.23
N LEU A 56 5.79 18.94 2.55
CA LEU A 56 4.54 19.07 1.79
C LEU A 56 4.30 20.55 1.43
N PRO A 57 4.75 20.97 0.24
CA PRO A 57 4.49 22.32 -0.25
C PRO A 57 3.00 22.58 -0.52
N GLU A 58 2.56 23.82 -0.36
CA GLU A 58 1.17 24.24 -0.63
C GLU A 58 0.76 24.03 -2.09
N ASN A 59 1.68 24.25 -3.04
CA ASN A 59 1.41 24.00 -4.46
C ASN A 59 1.25 22.51 -4.77
N THR A 60 1.96 21.63 -4.05
CA THR A 60 1.79 20.18 -4.15
C THR A 60 0.40 19.78 -3.64
N LEU A 61 0.00 20.25 -2.46
CA LEU A 61 -1.32 19.94 -1.90
C LEU A 61 -2.44 20.41 -2.83
N LYS A 62 -2.36 21.65 -3.33
CA LYS A 62 -3.33 22.18 -4.28
C LYS A 62 -3.38 21.37 -5.58
N GLY A 63 -2.22 20.94 -6.08
CA GLY A 63 -2.15 20.05 -7.25
C GLY A 63 -2.84 18.70 -7.04
N CYS A 64 -2.79 18.16 -5.81
CA CYS A 64 -3.53 16.97 -5.44
C CYS A 64 -5.04 17.22 -5.33
N GLU A 65 -5.47 18.39 -4.83
CA GLU A 65 -6.89 18.78 -4.77
C GLU A 65 -7.52 18.93 -6.17
N GLU A 66 -6.72 19.30 -7.18
CA GLU A 66 -7.15 19.45 -8.57
C GLU A 66 -7.09 18.14 -9.38
N ALA A 67 -6.57 17.05 -8.79
CA ALA A 67 -6.40 15.76 -9.45
C ALA A 67 -7.59 14.82 -9.19
N ASP A 68 -7.78 13.84 -10.08
CA ASP A 68 -8.74 12.75 -9.89
C ASP A 68 -8.16 11.61 -9.03
N ALA A 69 -6.82 11.48 -9.02
CA ALA A 69 -6.08 10.55 -8.15
C ALA A 69 -4.63 11.00 -7.96
N ILE A 70 -3.98 10.46 -6.92
CA ILE A 70 -2.56 10.65 -6.63
C ILE A 70 -1.80 9.36 -6.94
N LEU A 71 -0.79 9.43 -7.81
CA LEU A 71 0.19 8.35 -7.98
C LEU A 71 1.48 8.74 -7.24
N PHE A 72 1.74 8.06 -6.14
CA PHE A 72 2.81 8.38 -5.20
C PHE A 72 3.94 7.34 -5.30
N GLY A 73 5.18 7.83 -5.22
CA GLY A 73 6.37 7.00 -5.22
C GLY A 73 6.74 6.59 -3.80
N SER A 74 7.79 7.19 -3.26
CA SER A 74 8.26 6.92 -1.91
C SER A 74 8.85 8.20 -1.31
N VAL A 75 8.86 8.34 0.01
CA VAL A 75 9.50 9.49 0.68
C VAL A 75 10.42 9.02 1.80
N GLY A 76 11.40 9.85 2.15
CA GLY A 76 12.31 9.60 3.26
C GLY A 76 13.71 9.17 2.84
N GLY A 77 14.62 9.24 3.80
CA GLY A 77 16.01 8.83 3.63
C GLY A 77 16.95 9.36 4.72
N PRO A 78 18.17 8.81 4.83
CA PRO A 78 19.09 9.11 5.93
C PRO A 78 19.42 10.61 6.06
N LYS A 79 19.40 11.33 4.93
CA LYS A 79 19.71 12.77 4.84
C LYS A 79 18.84 13.61 5.77
N TRP A 80 17.57 13.26 5.98
CA TRP A 80 16.62 14.10 6.72
C TRP A 80 16.32 13.61 8.15
N THR A 81 17.01 12.56 8.62
CA THR A 81 16.78 11.95 9.95
C THR A 81 17.09 12.89 11.12
N HIS A 82 17.88 13.94 10.89
CA HIS A 82 18.25 14.94 11.89
C HIS A 82 17.18 16.03 12.09
N LEU A 83 16.16 16.09 11.22
CA LEU A 83 15.09 17.09 11.32
C LEU A 83 14.14 16.79 12.49
N PRO A 84 13.45 17.82 13.02
CA PRO A 84 12.35 17.62 13.96
C PRO A 84 11.33 16.60 13.42
N PRO A 85 10.73 15.74 14.27
CA PRO A 85 9.86 14.67 13.79
C PRO A 85 8.73 15.11 12.84
N ASP A 86 8.10 16.25 13.08
CA ASP A 86 6.99 16.75 12.24
C ASP A 86 7.47 17.39 10.92
N GLU A 87 8.78 17.61 10.77
CA GLU A 87 9.41 18.15 9.55
C GLU A 87 10.08 17.06 8.70
N GLN A 88 10.21 15.83 9.22
CA GLN A 88 10.75 14.69 8.48
C GLN A 88 9.84 14.32 7.31
N PRO A 89 10.37 13.86 6.15
CA PRO A 89 9.58 13.56 4.96
C PRO A 89 8.34 12.69 5.23
N GLU A 90 8.50 11.59 5.96
CA GLU A 90 7.46 10.59 6.18
C GLU A 90 6.27 11.17 6.99
N ARG A 91 6.58 11.90 8.07
CA ARG A 91 5.58 12.47 8.98
C ARG A 91 5.06 13.83 8.50
N GLY A 92 5.90 14.61 7.84
CA GLY A 92 5.60 15.94 7.35
C GLY A 92 4.89 15.98 6.00
N SER A 93 4.80 14.84 5.27
CA SER A 93 4.06 14.78 4.00
C SER A 93 3.00 13.69 3.91
N LEU A 94 3.36 12.41 4.11
CA LEU A 94 2.45 11.29 3.84
C LEU A 94 1.26 11.24 4.81
N LEU A 95 1.51 11.42 6.11
CA LEU A 95 0.44 11.45 7.11
C LEU A 95 -0.50 12.66 6.93
N PRO A 96 -0.02 13.89 6.70
CA PRO A 96 -0.86 15.02 6.35
C PRO A 96 -1.72 14.80 5.10
N LEU A 97 -1.17 14.22 4.02
CA LEU A 97 -1.94 13.91 2.81
C LEU A 97 -3.09 12.94 3.11
N ARG A 98 -2.80 11.81 3.78
CA ARG A 98 -3.82 10.83 4.15
C ARG A 98 -4.92 11.45 4.99
N LYS A 99 -4.57 12.30 5.96
CA LYS A 99 -5.53 13.02 6.79
C LYS A 99 -6.33 14.05 6.00
N HIS A 100 -5.68 14.86 5.17
CA HIS A 100 -6.32 15.92 4.39
C HIS A 100 -7.39 15.36 3.45
N PHE A 101 -7.05 14.31 2.69
CA PHE A 101 -7.96 13.67 1.74
C PHE A 101 -8.89 12.62 2.40
N LYS A 102 -8.80 12.45 3.73
CA LYS A 102 -9.60 11.49 4.51
C LYS A 102 -9.48 10.06 3.96
N LEU A 103 -8.28 9.65 3.56
CA LEU A 103 -7.99 8.35 2.97
C LEU A 103 -8.04 7.25 4.04
N PHE A 104 -9.20 6.95 4.58
CA PHE A 104 -9.37 6.07 5.74
C PHE A 104 -9.13 4.59 5.44
N CYS A 105 -9.30 4.17 4.19
CA CYS A 105 -9.19 2.77 3.80
C CYS A 105 -7.86 2.51 3.10
N ASN A 106 -7.02 1.65 3.66
CA ASN A 106 -5.82 1.17 2.98
C ASN A 106 -5.98 -0.29 2.55
N LEU A 107 -5.78 -0.55 1.27
CA LEU A 107 -5.79 -1.88 0.66
C LEU A 107 -4.35 -2.27 0.30
N ARG A 108 -3.89 -3.41 0.81
CA ARG A 108 -2.59 -4.01 0.48
C ARG A 108 -2.80 -5.48 0.08
N PRO A 109 -3.00 -5.78 -1.22
CA PRO A 109 -3.09 -7.14 -1.71
C PRO A 109 -1.71 -7.82 -1.65
N ALA A 110 -1.64 -8.99 -1.05
CA ALA A 110 -0.44 -9.81 -0.93
C ALA A 110 -0.73 -11.21 -1.45
N ALA A 111 -0.11 -11.57 -2.57
CA ALA A 111 -0.29 -12.86 -3.22
C ALA A 111 1.05 -13.46 -3.62
N LEU A 112 1.18 -14.77 -3.43
CA LEU A 112 2.30 -15.54 -3.95
C LEU A 112 2.02 -15.92 -5.41
N TYR A 113 2.72 -15.29 -6.34
CA TYR A 113 2.60 -15.63 -7.76
C TYR A 113 3.16 -17.03 -8.05
N GLN A 114 2.42 -17.78 -8.87
CA GLN A 114 2.85 -19.10 -9.32
C GLN A 114 4.21 -18.98 -10.06
N GLY A 115 5.16 -19.84 -9.71
CA GLY A 115 6.54 -19.81 -10.22
C GLY A 115 7.48 -18.88 -9.44
N LEU A 116 6.99 -18.13 -8.45
CA LEU A 116 7.81 -17.34 -7.51
C LEU A 116 7.92 -17.98 -6.12
N GLU A 117 7.46 -19.23 -5.94
CA GLU A 117 7.44 -19.91 -4.64
C GLU A 117 8.83 -20.02 -4.00
N LYS A 118 9.89 -20.05 -4.82
CA LYS A 118 11.28 -20.09 -4.33
C LYS A 118 11.73 -18.82 -3.62
N PHE A 119 11.08 -17.68 -3.86
CA PHE A 119 11.38 -16.41 -3.21
C PHE A 119 10.59 -16.26 -1.91
N CYS A 120 9.48 -16.98 -1.77
CA CYS A 120 8.75 -17.05 -0.51
C CYS A 120 9.71 -17.55 0.60
N PRO A 121 9.90 -16.79 1.69
CA PRO A 121 10.81 -17.17 2.77
C PRO A 121 10.25 -18.29 3.66
N LEU A 122 9.02 -18.74 3.41
CA LEU A 122 8.40 -19.85 4.13
C LEU A 122 8.96 -21.19 3.64
N ARG A 123 8.76 -22.24 4.45
CA ARG A 123 9.17 -23.60 4.07
C ARG A 123 8.45 -24.02 2.78
N ALA A 124 9.13 -24.73 1.89
CA ALA A 124 8.64 -25.01 0.54
C ALA A 124 7.26 -25.70 0.49
N ASP A 125 6.93 -26.57 1.46
CA ASP A 125 5.61 -27.20 1.58
C ASP A 125 4.49 -26.22 1.96
N ILE A 126 4.82 -25.12 2.66
CA ILE A 126 3.89 -24.03 2.95
C ILE A 126 3.74 -23.15 1.72
N ALA A 127 4.86 -22.73 1.11
CA ALA A 127 4.85 -21.93 -0.11
C ALA A 127 4.09 -22.61 -1.27
N ALA A 128 4.20 -23.94 -1.39
CA ALA A 128 3.50 -24.73 -2.40
C ALA A 128 1.97 -24.72 -2.28
N LYS A 129 1.42 -24.37 -1.11
CA LYS A 129 -0.04 -24.19 -0.96
C LYS A 129 -0.53 -22.89 -1.60
N GLY A 130 0.37 -21.93 -1.81
CA GLY A 130 0.05 -20.58 -2.24
C GLY A 130 -0.70 -19.79 -1.16
N PHE A 131 -0.84 -18.49 -1.41
CA PHE A 131 -1.73 -17.62 -0.67
C PHE A 131 -2.06 -16.39 -1.52
N ASP A 132 -3.22 -15.81 -1.26
CA ASP A 132 -3.71 -14.58 -1.89
C ASP A 132 -4.63 -13.92 -0.89
N MET A 133 -4.18 -12.86 -0.23
CA MET A 133 -4.94 -12.15 0.78
C MET A 133 -4.91 -10.65 0.53
N VAL A 134 -5.83 -9.91 1.15
CA VAL A 134 -5.82 -8.44 1.16
C VAL A 134 -5.89 -7.96 2.59
N VAL A 135 -4.91 -7.16 2.99
CA VAL A 135 -4.99 -6.43 4.24
C VAL A 135 -5.80 -5.16 4.00
N VAL A 136 -6.90 -5.02 4.73
CA VAL A 136 -7.77 -3.85 4.78
C VAL A 136 -7.50 -3.13 6.10
N ARG A 137 -6.69 -2.08 6.02
CA ARG A 137 -6.17 -1.32 7.15
C ARG A 137 -6.91 0.00 7.29
N GLU A 138 -7.40 0.31 8.49
CA GLU A 138 -7.84 1.67 8.83
C GLU A 138 -6.62 2.60 8.87
N LEU A 139 -6.68 3.77 8.23
CA LEU A 139 -5.48 4.58 7.96
C LEU A 139 -5.48 5.99 8.57
N THR A 140 -6.60 6.45 9.13
CA THR A 140 -6.79 7.85 9.56
C THR A 140 -7.14 8.02 11.04
N GLY A 141 -7.33 6.93 11.78
CA GLY A 141 -7.63 6.91 13.22
C GLY A 141 -6.59 6.14 14.03
N GLY A 142 -7.00 5.67 15.21
CA GLY A 142 -6.15 4.88 16.11
C GLY A 142 -4.97 5.66 16.69
N ILE A 143 -3.99 4.93 17.21
CA ILE A 143 -2.82 5.44 17.94
C ILE A 143 -1.96 6.41 17.12
N TYR A 144 -2.02 6.34 15.79
CA TYR A 144 -1.26 7.23 14.92
C TYR A 144 -1.79 8.66 14.93
N PHE A 145 -3.08 8.86 15.16
CA PHE A 145 -3.71 10.18 15.12
C PHE A 145 -4.36 10.58 16.45
N GLY A 146 -4.57 9.63 17.36
CA GLY A 146 -5.18 9.84 18.66
C GLY A 146 -4.49 10.88 19.53
N GLN A 147 -5.31 11.59 20.30
CA GLN A 147 -4.89 12.60 21.27
C GLN A 147 -5.46 12.25 22.65
N PRO A 148 -4.75 12.57 23.75
CA PRO A 148 -3.47 13.29 23.78
C PRO A 148 -2.28 12.40 23.35
N LYS A 149 -1.27 13.03 22.73
CA LYS A 149 0.05 12.42 22.48
C LYS A 149 1.18 13.38 22.86
N GLY A 150 2.31 12.85 23.32
CA GLY A 150 3.47 13.68 23.61
C GLY A 150 4.40 13.10 24.67
N ARG A 151 5.21 13.98 25.26
CA ARG A 151 6.18 13.68 26.31
C ARG A 151 6.14 14.78 27.36
N GLU A 152 6.13 14.41 28.64
CA GLU A 152 6.11 15.36 29.76
C GLU A 152 6.91 14.85 30.96
N GLY A 153 7.23 15.76 31.89
CA GLY A 153 8.01 15.48 33.10
C GLY A 153 9.52 15.54 32.88
N GLU A 154 10.27 15.49 33.98
CA GLU A 154 11.72 15.64 34.02
C GLU A 154 12.40 14.49 34.77
N GLY A 155 13.68 14.24 34.47
CA GLY A 155 14.48 13.22 35.13
C GLY A 155 13.87 11.81 35.00
N ALA A 156 13.86 11.06 36.10
CA ALA A 156 13.34 9.68 36.12
C ALA A 156 11.80 9.60 35.97
N GLN A 157 11.08 10.72 36.05
CA GLN A 157 9.62 10.78 35.91
C GLN A 157 9.18 11.20 34.50
N THR A 158 10.12 11.45 33.58
CA THR A 158 9.79 11.71 32.18
C THR A 158 9.01 10.54 31.60
N LYS A 159 7.81 10.83 31.09
CA LYS A 159 6.95 9.86 30.40
C LYS A 159 6.63 10.32 28.99
N ALA A 160 6.34 9.38 28.11
CA ALA A 160 5.77 9.62 26.79
C ALA A 160 4.50 8.80 26.64
N PHE A 161 3.56 9.28 25.84
CA PHE A 161 2.26 8.65 25.66
C PHE A 161 1.70 8.91 24.26
N ASP A 162 0.95 7.92 23.78
CA ASP A 162 0.12 7.94 22.58
C ASP A 162 -1.22 7.28 22.93
N THR A 163 -2.31 7.69 22.29
CA THR A 163 -3.67 7.23 22.63
C THR A 163 -4.26 6.41 21.49
N GLU A 164 -4.42 5.09 21.67
CA GLU A 164 -5.20 4.23 20.77
C GLU A 164 -6.69 4.48 20.99
N VAL A 165 -7.30 5.28 20.11
CA VAL A 165 -8.71 5.65 20.17
C VAL A 165 -9.39 5.41 18.84
N TYR A 166 -10.58 4.82 18.90
CA TYR A 166 -11.47 4.67 17.76
C TYR A 166 -12.87 5.11 18.14
N TYR A 167 -13.51 5.84 17.23
CA TYR A 167 -14.94 6.06 17.25
C TYR A 167 -15.65 4.97 16.46
N LYS A 168 -16.88 4.63 16.87
CA LYS A 168 -17.69 3.59 16.21
C LYS A 168 -17.80 3.80 14.70
N TYR A 169 -18.05 5.03 14.25
CA TYR A 169 -18.17 5.34 12.82
C TYR A 169 -16.90 5.03 12.01
N GLU A 170 -15.71 5.15 12.61
CA GLU A 170 -14.43 4.85 11.94
C GLU A 170 -14.30 3.35 11.68
N ILE A 171 -14.74 2.55 12.65
CA ILE A 171 -14.74 1.09 12.58
C ILE A 171 -15.81 0.59 11.60
N GLU A 172 -17.01 1.17 11.64
CA GLU A 172 -18.11 0.81 10.74
C GLU A 172 -17.72 0.95 9.26
N ARG A 173 -17.16 2.10 8.86
CA ARG A 173 -16.80 2.35 7.46
C ARG A 173 -15.69 1.42 6.96
N ILE A 174 -14.66 1.14 7.76
CA ILE A 174 -13.57 0.24 7.33
C ILE A 174 -14.03 -1.22 7.32
N ALA A 175 -14.87 -1.62 8.28
CA ALA A 175 -15.48 -2.94 8.29
C ALA A 175 -16.32 -3.18 7.03
N ARG A 176 -17.18 -2.22 6.65
CA ARG A 176 -17.98 -2.30 5.41
C ARG A 176 -17.10 -2.54 4.18
N VAL A 177 -16.00 -1.78 4.04
CA VAL A 177 -15.06 -1.99 2.92
C VAL A 177 -14.45 -3.39 2.95
N ALA A 178 -14.09 -3.92 4.12
CA ALA A 178 -13.57 -5.28 4.24
C ALA A 178 -14.61 -6.33 3.80
N PHE A 179 -15.86 -6.21 4.24
CA PHE A 179 -16.93 -7.12 3.85
C PHE A 179 -17.29 -7.02 2.35
N GLU A 180 -17.37 -5.80 1.80
CA GLU A 180 -17.57 -5.59 0.37
C GLU A 180 -16.41 -6.14 -0.48
N SER A 181 -15.18 -6.05 0.03
CA SER A 181 -14.00 -6.64 -0.60
C SER A 181 -14.06 -8.17 -0.57
N ALA A 182 -14.48 -8.75 0.57
CA ALA A 182 -14.66 -10.19 0.71
C ALA A 182 -15.74 -10.74 -0.23
N MET A 183 -16.83 -9.98 -0.45
CA MET A 183 -17.90 -10.34 -1.39
C MET A 183 -17.42 -10.51 -2.84
N LYS A 184 -16.36 -9.80 -3.22
CA LYS A 184 -15.72 -9.90 -4.55
C LYS A 184 -14.61 -10.95 -4.60
N ARG A 185 -14.35 -11.63 -3.48
CA ARG A 185 -13.27 -12.60 -3.29
C ARG A 185 -13.83 -13.91 -2.73
N ARG A 186 -13.22 -14.49 -1.70
CA ARG A 186 -13.58 -15.81 -1.18
C ARG A 186 -14.56 -15.75 -0.01
N LYS A 187 -15.17 -14.57 0.23
CA LYS A 187 -16.20 -14.33 1.24
C LYS A 187 -15.74 -14.72 2.65
N HIS A 188 -14.49 -14.41 3.00
CA HIS A 188 -13.95 -14.63 4.35
C HIS A 188 -13.24 -13.37 4.86
N VAL A 189 -13.63 -12.92 6.05
CA VAL A 189 -13.00 -11.80 6.77
C VAL A 189 -12.45 -12.34 8.08
N THR A 190 -11.15 -12.16 8.28
CA THR A 190 -10.52 -12.28 9.59
C THR A 190 -10.29 -10.89 10.16
N SER A 191 -11.03 -10.54 11.22
CA SER A 191 -10.84 -9.29 11.96
C SER A 191 -9.75 -9.45 13.01
N ILE A 192 -8.74 -8.57 12.96
CA ILE A 192 -7.56 -8.62 13.81
C ILE A 192 -7.66 -7.59 14.94
N ASP A 193 -7.58 -8.05 16.18
CA ASP A 193 -7.71 -7.19 17.37
C ASP A 193 -6.85 -7.64 18.55
N LYS A 194 -6.98 -6.98 19.71
CA LYS A 194 -6.47 -7.46 21.01
C LYS A 194 -7.52 -7.34 22.11
N ALA A 195 -8.74 -7.82 21.83
CA ALA A 195 -9.93 -7.63 22.67
C ALA A 195 -9.86 -8.32 24.05
N ASN A 196 -8.88 -9.19 24.28
CA ASN A 196 -8.62 -9.75 25.61
C ASN A 196 -8.01 -8.74 26.60
N VAL A 197 -7.54 -7.57 26.12
CA VAL A 197 -6.91 -6.53 26.95
C VAL A 197 -7.41 -5.12 26.61
N LEU A 198 -7.52 -4.78 25.33
CA LEU A 198 -7.72 -3.39 24.90
C LEU A 198 -9.21 -3.02 24.76
N GLN A 199 -9.63 -1.94 25.41
CA GLN A 199 -11.00 -1.40 25.28
C GLN A 199 -11.33 -0.98 23.84
N SER A 200 -10.38 -0.38 23.12
CA SER A 200 -10.53 -0.04 21.70
C SER A 200 -10.80 -1.28 20.85
N SER A 201 -10.11 -2.39 21.13
CA SER A 201 -10.32 -3.67 20.44
C SER A 201 -11.63 -4.37 20.80
N ILE A 202 -12.15 -4.16 22.02
CA ILE A 202 -13.48 -4.65 22.40
C ILE A 202 -14.54 -3.95 21.55
N LEU A 203 -14.51 -2.60 21.49
CA LEU A 203 -15.41 -1.82 20.64
C LEU A 203 -15.25 -2.19 19.15
N TRP A 204 -14.01 -2.43 18.70
CA TRP A 204 -13.74 -2.91 17.35
C TRP A 204 -14.49 -4.20 17.04
N ARG A 205 -14.31 -5.22 17.88
CA ARG A 205 -14.95 -6.53 17.72
C ARG A 205 -16.47 -6.44 17.76
N GLU A 206 -17.03 -5.66 18.69
CA GLU A 206 -18.48 -5.40 18.78
C GLU A 206 -19.02 -4.80 17.48
N THR A 207 -18.40 -3.72 17.01
CA THR A 207 -18.84 -3.01 15.82
C THR A 207 -18.69 -3.86 14.55
N VAL A 208 -17.60 -4.63 14.42
CA VAL A 208 -17.41 -5.55 13.29
C VAL A 208 -18.48 -6.65 13.28
N ASN A 209 -18.86 -7.19 14.44
CA ASN A 209 -19.95 -8.17 14.54
C ASN A 209 -21.30 -7.58 14.12
N GLU A 210 -21.58 -6.31 14.47
CA GLU A 210 -22.78 -5.62 14.03
C GLU A 210 -22.82 -5.49 12.50
N VAL A 211 -21.73 -4.99 11.89
CA VAL A 211 -21.63 -4.86 10.42
C VAL A 211 -21.76 -6.21 9.72
N ALA A 212 -21.23 -7.29 10.29
CA ALA A 212 -21.32 -8.63 9.71
C ALA A 212 -22.76 -9.11 9.50
N THR A 213 -23.73 -8.61 10.29
CA THR A 213 -25.15 -8.97 10.12
C THR A 213 -25.71 -8.51 8.77
N GLU A 214 -25.08 -7.53 8.13
CA GLU A 214 -25.46 -7.01 6.82
C GLU A 214 -24.89 -7.86 5.67
N PHE A 215 -23.92 -8.74 5.95
CA PHE A 215 -23.21 -9.58 4.98
C PHE A 215 -23.30 -11.06 5.35
N PRO A 216 -24.50 -11.67 5.37
CA PRO A 216 -24.70 -13.05 5.85
C PRO A 216 -23.99 -14.13 5.01
N GLU A 217 -23.51 -13.78 3.81
CA GLU A 217 -22.75 -14.67 2.94
C GLU A 217 -21.25 -14.71 3.27
N VAL A 218 -20.76 -13.78 4.09
CA VAL A 218 -19.34 -13.67 4.45
C VAL A 218 -19.09 -14.35 5.78
N THR A 219 -18.12 -15.26 5.80
CA THR A 219 -17.64 -15.87 7.04
C THR A 219 -16.78 -14.86 7.79
N LEU A 220 -17.14 -14.57 9.05
CA LEU A 220 -16.37 -13.71 9.95
C LEU A 220 -15.65 -14.57 11.00
N GLU A 221 -14.34 -14.37 11.10
CA GLU A 221 -13.52 -14.86 12.21
C GLU A 221 -12.82 -13.71 12.92
N HIS A 222 -12.57 -13.85 14.22
CA HIS A 222 -11.77 -12.90 15.00
C HIS A 222 -10.48 -13.57 15.44
N MET A 223 -9.36 -12.86 15.26
CA MET A 223 -8.04 -13.35 15.64
C MET A 223 -7.27 -12.28 16.38
N TYR A 224 -6.56 -12.67 17.44
CA TYR A 224 -5.67 -11.74 18.10
C TYR A 224 -4.41 -11.47 17.28
N ILE A 225 -3.90 -10.24 17.30
CA ILE A 225 -2.72 -9.80 16.53
C ILE A 225 -1.50 -10.73 16.69
N ASP A 226 -1.22 -11.20 17.91
CA ASP A 226 -0.13 -12.15 18.18
C ASP A 226 -0.35 -13.52 17.52
N ASN A 227 -1.59 -14.03 17.53
CA ASN A 227 -1.91 -15.26 16.82
C ASN A 227 -1.89 -15.05 15.30
N ALA A 228 -2.33 -13.88 14.81
CA ALA A 228 -2.32 -13.54 13.38
C ALA A 228 -0.92 -13.59 12.78
N THR A 229 0.07 -13.00 13.46
CA THR A 229 1.49 -13.13 13.10
C THR A 229 1.92 -14.60 13.03
N MET A 230 1.55 -15.43 14.00
CA MET A 230 1.89 -16.85 13.95
C MET A 230 1.20 -17.59 12.78
N GLN A 231 -0.06 -17.28 12.49
CA GLN A 231 -0.82 -17.94 11.43
C GLN A 231 -0.37 -17.52 10.04
N LEU A 232 0.10 -16.28 9.82
CA LEU A 232 0.66 -15.87 8.53
C LEU A 232 1.88 -16.70 8.13
N ILE A 233 2.68 -17.13 9.11
CA ILE A 233 3.82 -18.01 8.84
C ILE A 233 3.36 -19.47 8.67
N LYS A 234 2.44 -19.92 9.52
CA LYS A 234 2.05 -21.33 9.60
C LYS A 234 1.09 -21.76 8.48
N ALA A 235 0.11 -20.93 8.17
CA ALA A 235 -1.01 -21.23 7.29
C ALA A 235 -1.52 -19.97 6.56
N PRO A 236 -0.68 -19.27 5.77
CA PRO A 236 -1.10 -18.06 5.06
C PRO A 236 -2.25 -18.32 4.07
N GLU A 237 -2.43 -19.56 3.60
CA GLU A 237 -3.50 -19.95 2.68
C GLU A 237 -4.91 -19.79 3.28
N SER A 238 -5.03 -19.71 4.60
CA SER A 238 -6.33 -19.61 5.27
C SER A 238 -6.94 -18.20 5.20
N PHE A 239 -6.16 -17.18 4.89
CA PHE A 239 -6.62 -15.80 4.91
C PHE A 239 -7.16 -15.35 3.56
N ASP A 240 -8.28 -14.63 3.55
CA ASP A 240 -8.79 -13.89 2.40
C ASP A 240 -8.71 -12.38 2.62
N ILE A 241 -9.58 -11.82 3.47
CA ILE A 241 -9.49 -10.43 3.92
C ILE A 241 -9.00 -10.38 5.36
N LEU A 242 -7.95 -9.60 5.63
CA LEU A 242 -7.54 -9.26 6.99
C LEU A 242 -7.99 -7.83 7.29
N LEU A 243 -9.01 -7.69 8.15
CA LEU A 243 -9.50 -6.38 8.60
C LEU A 243 -8.72 -5.95 9.86
N CYS A 244 -8.01 -4.84 9.77
CA CYS A 244 -7.07 -4.41 10.81
C CYS A 244 -7.26 -2.95 11.22
N SER A 245 -6.96 -2.65 12.48
CA SER A 245 -6.73 -1.27 12.95
C SER A 245 -5.49 -0.67 12.29
N ASN A 246 -5.22 0.62 12.52
CA ASN A 246 -4.12 1.32 11.89
C ASN A 246 -2.76 0.68 12.19
N ILE A 247 -2.43 0.50 13.48
CA ILE A 247 -1.14 -0.09 13.87
C ILE A 247 -1.05 -1.59 13.58
N PHE A 248 -2.15 -2.35 13.75
CA PHE A 248 -2.14 -3.78 13.46
C PHE A 248 -2.04 -4.05 11.96
N GLY A 249 -2.73 -3.24 11.16
CA GLY A 249 -2.66 -3.30 9.70
C GLY A 249 -1.28 -2.95 9.19
N ASP A 250 -0.59 -1.99 9.81
CA ASP A 250 0.82 -1.69 9.53
C ASP A 250 1.69 -2.95 9.65
N ILE A 251 1.72 -3.53 10.85
CA ILE A 251 2.53 -4.71 11.19
C ILE A 251 2.21 -5.90 10.28
N ILE A 252 0.92 -6.25 10.19
CA ILE A 252 0.45 -7.43 9.45
C ILE A 252 0.67 -7.28 7.95
N SER A 253 0.54 -6.06 7.41
CA SER A 253 0.76 -5.86 5.98
C SER A 253 2.23 -5.99 5.58
N ASP A 254 3.16 -5.57 6.44
CA ASP A 254 4.59 -5.76 6.22
C ASP A 254 5.02 -7.23 6.41
N GLU A 255 4.36 -7.96 7.32
CA GLU A 255 4.55 -9.41 7.46
C GLU A 255 4.03 -10.16 6.22
N ALA A 256 2.80 -9.85 5.78
CA ALA A 256 2.20 -10.37 4.55
C ALA A 256 3.06 -10.01 3.32
N ALA A 257 3.69 -8.83 3.35
CA ALA A 257 4.59 -8.39 2.31
C ALA A 257 5.81 -9.31 2.19
N MET A 258 6.50 -9.52 3.31
CA MET A 258 7.72 -10.33 3.35
C MET A 258 7.49 -11.76 2.88
N ILE A 259 6.37 -12.39 3.28
CA ILE A 259 6.08 -13.78 2.89
C ILE A 259 5.81 -13.94 1.38
N THR A 260 5.57 -12.87 0.62
CA THR A 260 5.50 -12.93 -0.86
C THR A 260 6.87 -13.14 -1.52
N GLY A 261 7.95 -12.87 -0.79
CA GLY A 261 9.32 -13.00 -1.26
C GLY A 261 9.96 -11.72 -1.81
N SER A 262 9.20 -10.66 -2.05
CA SER A 262 9.78 -9.33 -2.31
C SER A 262 8.83 -8.19 -1.95
N MET A 263 9.32 -7.23 -1.17
CA MET A 263 8.63 -5.95 -0.94
C MET A 263 8.38 -5.16 -2.25
N GLY A 264 9.22 -5.38 -3.27
CA GLY A 264 9.11 -4.76 -4.58
C GLY A 264 7.93 -5.23 -5.43
N MET A 265 7.11 -6.15 -4.92
CA MET A 265 5.95 -6.72 -5.60
C MET A 265 4.60 -6.21 -5.08
N LEU A 266 4.59 -5.40 -4.02
CA LEU A 266 3.36 -5.11 -3.29
C LEU A 266 2.88 -3.69 -3.52
N PRO A 267 1.72 -3.53 -4.18
CA PRO A 267 1.09 -2.24 -4.32
C PRO A 267 0.28 -1.89 -3.06
N SER A 268 -0.13 -0.63 -2.99
CA SER A 268 -1.04 -0.13 -1.98
C SER A 268 -1.96 0.92 -2.57
N ALA A 269 -3.21 0.93 -2.09
CA ALA A 269 -4.17 2.00 -2.34
C ALA A 269 -4.69 2.55 -1.01
N SER A 270 -4.78 3.86 -0.90
CA SER A 270 -5.43 4.58 0.20
C SER A 270 -6.62 5.35 -0.36
N LEU A 271 -7.84 5.02 0.06
CA LEU A 271 -9.10 5.50 -0.51
C LEU A 271 -9.92 6.27 0.53
N ASN A 272 -10.62 7.30 0.08
CA ASN A 272 -11.68 7.94 0.86
C ASN A 272 -13.08 7.44 0.48
N GLU A 273 -14.10 7.97 1.15
CA GLU A 273 -15.52 7.56 0.96
C GLU A 273 -16.05 7.92 -0.44
N ASP A 274 -15.47 8.94 -1.08
CA ASP A 274 -15.87 9.42 -2.41
C ASP A 274 -15.13 8.70 -3.56
N GLY A 275 -14.22 7.77 -3.25
CA GLY A 275 -13.43 7.01 -4.24
C GLY A 275 -12.16 7.70 -4.74
N PHE A 276 -11.81 8.87 -4.22
CA PHE A 276 -10.50 9.48 -4.47
C PHE A 276 -9.40 8.67 -3.77
N GLY A 277 -8.30 8.46 -4.49
CA GLY A 277 -7.25 7.53 -4.06
C GLY A 277 -5.83 8.07 -4.16
N LEU A 278 -4.98 7.63 -3.23
CA LEU A 278 -3.53 7.68 -3.31
C LEU A 278 -2.99 6.27 -3.52
N TYR A 279 -2.12 6.09 -4.50
CA TYR A 279 -1.60 4.78 -4.90
C TYR A 279 -0.08 4.78 -4.84
N GLU A 280 0.49 3.88 -4.04
CA GLU A 280 1.92 3.83 -3.72
C GLU A 280 2.42 2.39 -3.58
N PRO A 281 3.71 2.08 -3.80
CA PRO A 281 4.32 0.85 -3.34
C PRO A 281 4.13 0.70 -1.82
N ALA A 282 3.99 -0.53 -1.32
CA ALA A 282 3.88 -0.75 0.12
C ALA A 282 5.20 -0.46 0.87
N GLY A 283 6.34 -0.63 0.19
CA GLY A 283 7.69 -0.41 0.73
C GLY A 283 8.18 1.05 0.66
N GLY A 284 9.32 1.30 1.32
CA GLY A 284 9.94 2.64 1.40
C GLY A 284 10.89 3.00 0.24
N SER A 285 11.67 4.06 0.43
CA SER A 285 12.51 4.69 -0.62
C SER A 285 13.81 3.96 -0.97
N ALA A 286 14.13 2.85 -0.30
CA ALA A 286 15.35 2.03 -0.50
C ALA A 286 16.64 2.84 -0.81
N PRO A 287 17.10 3.71 0.11
CA PRO A 287 18.20 4.65 -0.13
C PRO A 287 19.53 3.98 -0.50
N ASP A 288 19.71 2.73 -0.10
CA ASP A 288 20.88 1.89 -0.37
C ASP A 288 21.01 1.49 -1.85
N ILE A 289 19.90 1.47 -2.60
CA ILE A 289 19.87 1.11 -4.04
C ILE A 289 19.43 2.26 -4.96
N ALA A 290 19.05 3.40 -4.40
CA ALA A 290 18.64 4.58 -5.17
C ALA A 290 19.69 5.05 -6.19
N GLY A 291 19.24 5.36 -7.40
CA GLY A 291 20.05 5.85 -8.52
C GLY A 291 20.90 4.78 -9.20
N LYS A 292 20.68 3.50 -8.90
CA LYS A 292 21.46 2.38 -9.46
C LYS A 292 20.74 1.63 -10.57
N ASN A 293 19.50 1.98 -10.90
CA ASN A 293 18.67 1.29 -11.91
C ASN A 293 18.47 -0.20 -11.63
N ILE A 294 18.36 -0.59 -10.34
CA ILE A 294 18.17 -1.98 -9.90
C ILE A 294 16.91 -2.20 -9.06
N ALA A 295 16.17 -1.13 -8.72
CA ALA A 295 14.92 -1.22 -8.00
C ALA A 295 13.86 -1.99 -8.80
N ASN A 296 13.03 -2.79 -8.13
CA ASN A 296 11.92 -3.48 -8.77
C ASN A 296 10.75 -2.49 -8.99
N PRO A 297 10.32 -2.22 -10.24
CA PRO A 297 9.24 -1.29 -10.50
C PRO A 297 7.84 -1.91 -10.35
N ILE A 298 7.72 -3.23 -10.13
CA ILE A 298 6.44 -3.94 -10.19
C ILE A 298 5.42 -3.40 -9.18
N ALA A 299 5.82 -3.16 -7.92
CA ALA A 299 4.94 -2.57 -6.92
C ALA A 299 4.33 -1.24 -7.38
N GLN A 300 5.13 -0.34 -7.95
CA GLN A 300 4.64 0.95 -8.46
C GLN A 300 3.70 0.77 -9.66
N ILE A 301 4.02 -0.14 -10.57
CA ILE A 301 3.19 -0.45 -11.74
C ILE A 301 1.86 -1.07 -11.32
N LEU A 302 1.85 -1.96 -10.33
CA LEU A 302 0.64 -2.53 -9.75
C LEU A 302 -0.18 -1.47 -9.00
N SER A 303 0.46 -0.52 -8.31
CA SER A 303 -0.25 0.62 -7.70
C SER A 303 -0.92 1.49 -8.77
N ALA A 304 -0.29 1.67 -9.92
CA ALA A 304 -0.93 2.32 -11.07
C ALA A 304 -2.12 1.50 -11.62
N ALA A 305 -2.04 0.16 -11.65
CA ALA A 305 -3.18 -0.69 -11.99
C ALA A 305 -4.33 -0.54 -10.98
N MET A 306 -4.03 -0.50 -9.68
CA MET A 306 -5.01 -0.20 -8.63
C MET A 306 -5.67 1.18 -8.84
N MET A 307 -4.90 2.19 -9.27
CA MET A 307 -5.45 3.52 -9.60
C MET A 307 -6.48 3.45 -10.72
N LEU A 308 -6.14 2.78 -11.83
CA LEU A 308 -7.06 2.57 -12.94
C LEU A 308 -8.34 1.85 -12.48
N ARG A 309 -8.19 0.84 -11.62
CA ARG A 309 -9.30 0.03 -11.10
C ARG A 309 -10.21 0.80 -10.16
N TYR A 310 -9.65 1.39 -9.10
CA TYR A 310 -10.42 1.92 -7.98
C TYR A 310 -10.86 3.37 -8.17
N SER A 311 -10.04 4.24 -8.77
CA SER A 311 -10.46 5.63 -9.02
C SER A 311 -11.21 5.80 -10.34
N PHE A 312 -10.88 5.01 -11.37
CA PHE A 312 -11.41 5.24 -12.72
C PHE A 312 -12.33 4.14 -13.25
N ASN A 313 -12.49 3.04 -12.52
CA ASN A 313 -13.27 1.86 -12.94
C ASN A 313 -12.80 1.23 -14.26
N LEU A 314 -11.55 1.46 -14.65
CA LEU A 314 -10.92 0.92 -15.86
C LEU A 314 -10.37 -0.48 -15.61
N ASN A 315 -11.26 -1.41 -15.24
CA ASN A 315 -10.92 -2.77 -14.82
C ASN A 315 -10.13 -3.55 -15.88
N GLU A 316 -10.55 -3.51 -17.14
CA GLU A 316 -9.87 -4.22 -18.24
C GLU A 316 -8.43 -3.72 -18.45
N ALA A 317 -8.21 -2.41 -18.27
CA ALA A 317 -6.89 -1.80 -18.37
C ALA A 317 -5.99 -2.20 -17.19
N ALA A 318 -6.55 -2.27 -15.98
CA ALA A 318 -5.84 -2.76 -14.80
C ALA A 318 -5.48 -4.24 -14.93
N ASP A 319 -6.43 -5.09 -15.36
CA ASP A 319 -6.22 -6.52 -15.59
C ASP A 319 -5.10 -6.76 -16.61
N ALA A 320 -5.03 -5.96 -17.67
CA ALA A 320 -3.96 -6.05 -18.67
C ALA A 320 -2.57 -5.75 -18.09
N ILE A 321 -2.45 -4.78 -17.17
CA ILE A 321 -1.20 -4.49 -16.45
C ILE A 321 -0.78 -5.69 -15.60
N GLU A 322 -1.71 -6.25 -14.83
CA GLU A 322 -1.45 -7.42 -13.99
C GLU A 322 -1.02 -8.63 -14.84
N GLN A 323 -1.70 -8.88 -15.96
CA GLN A 323 -1.35 -9.95 -16.90
C GLN A 323 0.01 -9.73 -17.58
N ALA A 324 0.34 -8.49 -17.95
CA ALA A 324 1.63 -8.16 -18.55
C ALA A 324 2.81 -8.42 -17.59
N ILE A 325 2.61 -8.14 -16.29
CA ILE A 325 3.56 -8.46 -15.22
C ILE A 325 3.67 -9.98 -15.06
N GLN A 326 2.55 -10.70 -14.94
CA GLN A 326 2.56 -12.16 -14.83
C GLN A 326 3.28 -12.80 -16.01
N LYS A 327 3.06 -12.29 -17.23
CA LYS A 327 3.78 -12.74 -18.42
C LYS A 327 5.27 -12.46 -18.34
N ALA A 328 5.69 -11.25 -17.96
CA ALA A 328 7.11 -10.93 -17.81
C ALA A 328 7.79 -11.88 -16.80
N LEU A 329 7.10 -12.18 -15.70
CA LEU A 329 7.58 -13.11 -14.70
C LEU A 329 7.60 -14.56 -15.23
N ALA A 330 6.57 -15.00 -15.95
CA ALA A 330 6.54 -16.33 -16.56
C ALA A 330 7.67 -16.51 -17.61
N ASP A 331 8.01 -15.45 -18.34
CA ASP A 331 9.10 -15.44 -19.33
C ASP A 331 10.50 -15.38 -18.68
N GLY A 332 10.59 -15.34 -17.36
CA GLY A 332 11.85 -15.42 -16.60
C GLY A 332 12.54 -14.08 -16.32
N TYR A 333 11.94 -12.94 -16.69
CA TYR A 333 12.49 -11.63 -16.38
C TYR A 333 12.40 -11.33 -14.89
N ARG A 334 13.52 -10.92 -14.27
CA ARG A 334 13.62 -10.65 -12.84
C ARG A 334 14.54 -9.46 -12.58
N THR A 335 14.14 -8.54 -11.70
CA THR A 335 15.05 -7.54 -11.11
C THR A 335 15.88 -8.17 -10.00
N GLY A 336 16.89 -7.45 -9.47
CA GLY A 336 17.88 -7.99 -8.54
C GLY A 336 17.32 -8.64 -7.27
N ASP A 337 16.19 -8.13 -6.77
CA ASP A 337 15.46 -8.64 -5.60
C ASP A 337 14.78 -10.00 -5.84
N LEU A 338 14.46 -10.32 -7.10
CA LEU A 338 13.86 -11.58 -7.53
C LEU A 338 14.79 -12.37 -8.47
N ALA A 339 16.07 -11.99 -8.56
CA ALA A 339 17.05 -12.70 -9.35
C ALA A 339 17.71 -13.76 -8.48
N ASP A 340 17.78 -14.97 -9.02
CA ASP A 340 18.45 -16.10 -8.39
C ASP A 340 19.61 -16.51 -9.32
N ASN A 341 19.58 -17.70 -9.92
CA ASN A 341 20.59 -18.15 -10.89
C ASN A 341 20.46 -17.53 -12.30
N THR A 342 19.62 -16.51 -12.45
CA THR A 342 19.39 -15.78 -13.72
C THR A 342 19.93 -14.37 -13.60
N ALA A 343 20.54 -13.86 -14.66
CA ALA A 343 21.02 -12.48 -14.68
C ALA A 343 19.84 -11.52 -14.43
N PRO A 344 19.92 -10.62 -13.43
CA PRO A 344 18.89 -9.62 -13.21
C PRO A 344 18.84 -8.65 -14.39
N ILE A 345 17.63 -8.19 -14.71
CA ILE A 345 17.44 -7.03 -15.57
C ILE A 345 17.32 -5.77 -14.71
N SER A 346 17.60 -4.63 -15.32
CA SER A 346 17.51 -3.31 -14.70
C SER A 346 16.06 -2.84 -14.50
N THR A 347 15.86 -1.81 -13.68
CA THR A 347 14.55 -1.18 -13.45
C THR A 347 13.91 -0.74 -14.76
N SER A 348 14.69 -0.06 -15.61
CA SER A 348 14.22 0.41 -16.92
C SER A 348 13.83 -0.72 -17.87
N GLU A 349 14.63 -1.79 -17.92
CA GLU A 349 14.35 -2.94 -18.78
C GLU A 349 13.08 -3.68 -18.35
N MET A 350 12.85 -3.82 -17.03
CA MET A 350 11.61 -4.41 -16.53
C MET A 350 10.39 -3.59 -16.96
N GLY A 351 10.47 -2.25 -16.86
CA GLY A 351 9.44 -1.35 -17.37
C GLY A 351 9.20 -1.50 -18.88
N ASP A 352 10.26 -1.64 -19.68
CA ASP A 352 10.17 -1.84 -21.13
C ASP A 352 9.47 -3.15 -21.49
N VAL A 353 9.84 -4.25 -20.80
CA VAL A 353 9.24 -5.57 -21.01
C VAL A 353 7.74 -5.54 -20.70
N ILE A 354 7.35 -4.96 -19.57
CA ILE A 354 5.93 -4.89 -19.17
C ILE A 354 5.15 -4.02 -20.14
N ALA A 355 5.64 -2.83 -20.49
CA ALA A 355 4.98 -1.94 -21.45
C ALA A 355 4.82 -2.60 -22.84
N LYS A 356 5.82 -3.37 -23.29
CA LYS A 356 5.74 -4.15 -24.53
C LYS A 356 4.67 -5.24 -24.45
N ASN A 357 4.59 -5.96 -23.34
CA ASN A 357 3.57 -7.00 -23.13
C ASN A 357 2.15 -6.42 -23.12
N ILE A 358 1.96 -5.15 -22.75
CA ILE A 358 0.67 -4.47 -22.89
C ILE A 358 0.29 -4.31 -24.35
N LEU A 359 1.20 -3.89 -25.22
CA LEU A 359 0.91 -3.60 -26.63
C LEU A 359 0.84 -4.83 -27.54
N ALA A 360 1.33 -5.98 -27.05
CA ALA A 360 1.15 -7.28 -27.69
C ALA A 360 -0.33 -7.72 -27.61
#